data_AF-A0AAN4ZY64-F1
#
_entry.id   AF-A0AAN4ZY64-F1
#
_cell.length_a   1.000
_cell.length_b   1.000
_cell.length_c   1.000
_cell.angle_alpha   90.00
_cell.angle_beta   90.00
_cell.angle_gamma   90.00
#
_symmetry.space_group_name_H-M   'P 1'
#
loop_
_entity.id
_entity.type
_entity.pdbx_description
1 polymer ?
#
loop_
_entity_poly.entity_id
_entity_poly.type
_entity_poly.pdbx_seq_one_letter_code
_entity_poly.pdbx_strand_id
1 'polypeptide(L)'
;MSQVAHSRGLRNVSLEALLALAPEALAVAKASPDNMRLVLSAVALTDMLAAQIFYADETKHREAFGLKPKQDDSVFREKLAERDDDFRILRDLAKAQKHVKLARSDSKGTRVIEGAHQMTGRSTGAWGTRAWNTGQMNGLTVAGYVVTLNNGSVRNVLNVVERAQEFLESCIKP
;
A
#
# COMPACT_ATOMS: atom_id res chain seq x y z
N MET A 1 6.23 14.74 25.59
CA MET A 1 7.29 14.93 24.57
C MET A 1 7.71 13.59 23.95
N SER A 2 6.80 12.86 23.28
CA SER A 2 7.14 11.56 22.68
C SER A 2 6.31 11.26 21.44
N GLN A 3 6.53 12.04 20.37
CA GLN A 3 6.03 11.72 19.02
C GLN A 3 7.08 11.91 17.93
N VAL A 4 8.24 12.49 18.24
CA VAL A 4 9.28 12.85 17.25
C VAL A 4 10.23 11.69 16.92
N ALA A 5 10.26 10.63 17.74
CA ALA A 5 11.25 9.56 17.59
C ALA A 5 10.85 8.47 16.58
N HIS A 6 9.56 8.27 16.29
CA HIS A 6 9.09 7.17 15.42
C HIS A 6 9.15 7.48 13.92
N SER A 7 9.39 8.73 13.52
CA SER A 7 9.44 9.15 12.10
C SER A 7 10.86 9.29 11.54
N ARG A 8 11.91 8.96 12.31
CA ARG A 8 13.32 9.10 11.88
C ARG A 8 13.86 7.91 11.11
N GLY A 9 13.33 6.70 11.30
CA GLY A 9 13.86 5.49 10.66
C GLY A 9 13.64 5.41 9.15
N LEU A 10 12.59 6.05 8.61
CA LEU A 10 12.20 5.99 7.20
C LEU A 10 12.79 7.12 6.33
N ARG A 11 13.48 8.09 6.93
CA ARG A 11 14.14 9.20 6.21
C ARG A 11 15.52 8.85 5.65
N ASN A 12 16.03 7.64 5.94
CA ASN A 12 17.41 7.26 5.61
C ASN A 12 17.56 6.51 4.27
N VAL A 13 16.45 6.22 3.57
CA VAL A 13 16.49 5.61 2.23
C VAL A 13 16.23 6.72 1.22
N SER A 14 17.21 6.98 0.34
CA SER A 14 17.10 8.02 -0.68
C SER A 14 16.02 7.68 -1.72
N LEU A 15 15.49 8.71 -2.39
CA LEU A 15 14.59 8.54 -3.53
C LEU A 15 15.22 7.63 -4.60
N GLU A 16 16.51 7.84 -4.92
CA GLU A 16 17.26 7.02 -5.87
C GLU A 16 17.28 5.54 -5.49
N ALA A 17 17.53 5.23 -4.21
CA ALA A 17 17.52 3.86 -3.73
C ALA A 17 16.13 3.23 -3.85
N LEU A 18 15.06 3.99 -3.60
CA LEU A 18 13.69 3.49 -3.76
C LEU A 18 13.26 3.30 -5.20
N LEU A 19 13.74 4.16 -6.11
CA LEU A 19 13.53 4.00 -7.54
C LEU A 19 14.17 2.71 -8.09
N ALA A 20 15.26 2.24 -7.47
CA ALA A 20 15.84 0.93 -7.78
C ALA A 20 15.11 -0.23 -7.07
N LEU A 21 14.84 -0.07 -5.77
CA LEU A 21 14.31 -1.16 -4.92
C LEU A 21 12.83 -1.48 -5.16
N ALA A 22 11.99 -0.50 -5.45
CA ALA A 22 10.55 -0.73 -5.62
C ALA A 22 10.23 -1.61 -6.85
N PRO A 23 10.84 -1.38 -8.04
CA PRO A 23 10.69 -2.28 -9.18
C PRO A 23 11.27 -3.68 -8.93
N GLU A 24 12.43 -3.78 -8.26
CA GLU A 24 13.03 -5.08 -7.90
C GLU A 24 12.10 -5.88 -6.98
N ALA A 25 11.56 -5.24 -5.94
CA ALA A 25 10.62 -5.88 -5.03
C ALA A 25 9.35 -6.35 -5.74
N LEU A 26 8.84 -5.58 -6.70
CA LEU A 26 7.72 -5.98 -7.54
C LEU A 26 8.08 -7.20 -8.40
N ALA A 27 9.26 -7.21 -9.04
CA ALA A 27 9.72 -8.34 -9.84
C ALA A 27 9.86 -9.63 -9.02
N VAL A 28 10.45 -9.54 -7.83
CA VAL A 28 10.58 -10.66 -6.87
C VAL A 28 9.19 -11.14 -6.41
N ALA A 29 8.26 -10.22 -6.14
CA ALA A 29 6.89 -10.58 -5.76
C ALA A 29 6.12 -11.23 -6.92
N LYS A 30 6.31 -10.78 -8.17
CA LYS A 30 5.74 -11.41 -9.37
C LYS A 30 6.29 -12.82 -9.62
N ALA A 31 7.56 -13.06 -9.29
CA ALA A 31 8.16 -14.39 -9.37
C ALA A 31 7.67 -15.35 -8.26
N SER A 32 7.07 -14.83 -7.19
CA SER A 32 6.52 -15.61 -6.08
C SER A 32 5.18 -15.00 -5.60
N PRO A 33 4.13 -15.02 -6.45
CA PRO A 33 2.90 -14.27 -6.24
C PRO A 33 2.02 -14.83 -5.11
N ASP A 34 2.32 -16.04 -4.65
CA ASP A 34 1.72 -16.71 -3.50
C ASP A 34 2.39 -16.34 -2.17
N ASN A 35 3.58 -15.73 -2.19
CA ASN A 35 4.28 -15.32 -0.99
C ASN A 35 3.80 -13.94 -0.49
N MET A 36 2.85 -13.94 0.45
CA MET A 36 2.26 -12.71 1.00
C MET A 36 3.30 -11.72 1.52
N ARG A 37 4.41 -12.21 2.11
CA ARG A 37 5.45 -11.34 2.63
C ARG A 37 6.10 -10.53 1.50
N LEU A 38 6.37 -11.16 0.36
CA LEU A 38 6.97 -10.48 -0.79
C LEU A 38 5.98 -9.50 -1.43
N VAL A 39 4.70 -9.88 -1.55
CA VAL A 39 3.64 -9.00 -2.05
C VAL A 39 3.47 -7.76 -1.17
N LEU A 40 3.39 -7.92 0.16
CA LEU A 40 3.26 -6.79 1.08
C LEU A 40 4.54 -5.95 1.18
N SER A 41 5.73 -6.53 0.97
CA SER A 41 6.96 -5.76 0.83
C SER A 41 6.91 -4.84 -0.39
N ALA A 42 6.43 -5.33 -1.54
CA ALA A 42 6.29 -4.51 -2.74
C ALA A 42 5.30 -3.35 -2.53
N VAL A 43 4.19 -3.60 -1.83
CA VAL A 43 3.22 -2.56 -1.43
C VAL A 43 3.89 -1.52 -0.52
N ALA A 44 4.58 -1.95 0.54
CA ALA A 44 5.20 -1.06 1.50
C ALA A 44 6.33 -0.20 0.88
N LEU A 45 7.15 -0.78 0.01
CA LEU A 45 8.22 -0.05 -0.68
C LEU A 45 7.67 0.97 -1.68
N THR A 46 6.60 0.64 -2.38
CA THR A 46 5.94 1.58 -3.31
C THR A 46 5.26 2.73 -2.56
N ASP A 47 4.61 2.46 -1.43
CA ASP A 47 4.05 3.51 -0.57
C ASP A 47 5.16 4.40 0.05
N MET A 48 6.30 3.81 0.40
CA MET A 48 7.48 4.56 0.87
C MET A 48 8.10 5.41 -0.24
N LEU A 49 8.12 4.93 -1.49
CA LEU A 49 8.54 5.72 -2.66
C LEU A 49 7.69 6.98 -2.78
N ALA A 50 6.36 6.87 -2.67
CA ALA A 50 5.47 8.04 -2.70
C ALA A 50 5.78 9.06 -1.60
N ALA A 51 6.12 8.60 -0.39
CA ALA A 51 6.56 9.49 0.68
C ALA A 51 7.91 10.16 0.36
N GLN A 52 8.85 9.45 -0.25
CA GLN A 52 10.16 10.03 -0.60
C GLN A 52 10.11 10.97 -1.79
N ILE A 53 9.16 10.81 -2.72
CA ILE A 53 8.89 11.82 -3.76
C ILE A 53 8.55 13.16 -3.11
N PHE A 54 7.68 13.15 -2.10
CA PHE A 54 7.35 14.37 -1.35
C PHE A 54 8.58 15.01 -0.70
N TYR A 55 9.41 14.21 -0.02
CA TYR A 55 10.58 14.74 0.69
C TYR A 55 11.74 15.16 -0.22
N ALA A 56 11.82 14.63 -1.44
CA ALA A 56 12.85 15.01 -2.41
C ALA A 56 12.73 16.47 -2.87
N ASP A 57 11.50 16.98 -2.97
CA ASP A 57 11.22 18.39 -3.27
C ASP A 57 9.96 18.89 -2.54
N GLU A 58 10.09 18.98 -1.21
CA GLU A 58 8.97 19.26 -0.31
C GLU A 58 8.28 20.59 -0.63
N THR A 59 9.05 21.65 -0.94
CA THR A 59 8.50 22.97 -1.26
C THR A 59 7.66 22.92 -2.54
N LYS A 60 8.22 22.36 -3.63
CA LYS A 60 7.51 22.24 -4.91
C LYS A 60 6.23 21.42 -4.78
N HIS A 61 6.30 20.28 -4.09
CA HIS A 61 5.13 19.41 -3.93
C HIS A 61 4.07 20.03 -3.01
N ARG A 62 4.47 20.79 -1.98
CA ARG A 62 3.52 21.57 -1.18
C ARG A 62 2.78 22.59 -2.03
N GLU A 63 3.49 23.35 -2.86
CA GLU A 63 2.88 24.35 -3.74
C GLU A 63 1.97 23.71 -4.79
N ALA A 64 2.45 22.71 -5.52
CA ALA A 64 1.72 22.03 -6.60
C ALA A 64 0.44 21.32 -6.13
N PHE A 65 0.38 20.93 -4.86
CA PHE A 65 -0.78 20.26 -4.26
C PHE A 65 -1.54 21.13 -3.25
N GLY A 66 -1.17 22.41 -3.11
CA GLY A 66 -1.84 23.35 -2.22
C GLY A 66 -1.80 22.96 -0.74
N LEU A 67 -0.71 22.32 -0.30
CA LEU A 67 -0.55 21.82 1.06
C LEU A 67 -0.17 22.96 2.02
N LYS A 68 -0.89 23.04 3.14
CA LYS A 68 -0.59 23.97 4.24
C LYS A 68 0.75 23.61 4.91
N PRO A 69 1.45 24.56 5.55
CA PRO A 69 2.76 24.32 6.18
C PRO A 69 2.80 23.17 7.21
N LYS A 70 1.67 22.83 7.83
CA LYS A 70 1.57 21.75 8.83
C LYS A 70 1.19 20.38 8.26
N GLN A 71 0.83 20.30 6.97
CA GLN A 71 0.45 19.04 6.32
C GLN A 71 1.71 18.27 5.91
N ASP A 72 1.72 16.95 5.96
CA ASP A 72 2.91 16.12 5.70
C ASP A 72 2.70 15.19 4.49
N ASP A 73 3.61 14.23 4.32
CA ASP A 73 3.55 13.23 3.25
C ASP A 73 2.25 12.41 3.27
N SER A 74 1.57 12.30 4.41
CA SER A 74 0.28 11.61 4.50
C SER A 74 -0.79 12.35 3.68
N VAL A 75 -0.84 13.68 3.81
CA VAL A 75 -1.80 14.51 3.06
C VAL A 75 -1.42 14.56 1.58
N PHE A 76 -0.13 14.62 1.28
CA PHE A 76 0.35 14.52 -0.10
C PHE A 76 -0.11 13.22 -0.77
N ARG A 77 0.07 12.07 -0.09
CA ARG A 77 -0.40 10.76 -0.59
C ARG A 77 -1.92 10.67 -0.65
N GLU A 78 -2.66 11.36 0.22
CA GLU A 78 -4.11 11.51 0.06
C GLU A 78 -4.49 12.24 -1.23
N LYS A 79 -3.77 13.32 -1.57
CA LYS A 79 -3.98 14.04 -2.83
C LYS A 79 -3.58 13.25 -4.07
N LEU A 80 -2.53 12.45 -4.00
CA LEU A 80 -2.20 11.51 -5.09
C LEU A 80 -3.29 10.46 -5.28
N ALA A 81 -3.86 9.93 -4.19
CA ALA A 81 -4.96 8.96 -4.25
C ALA A 81 -6.29 9.55 -4.75
N GLU A 82 -6.45 10.87 -4.75
CA GLU A 82 -7.57 11.55 -5.44
C GLU A 82 -7.39 11.54 -6.97
N ARG A 83 -6.17 11.35 -7.47
CA ARG A 83 -5.82 11.44 -8.90
C ARG A 83 -5.68 10.09 -9.60
N ASP A 84 -5.36 9.03 -8.86
CA ASP A 84 -5.17 7.69 -9.41
C ASP A 84 -5.80 6.61 -8.52
N ASP A 85 -6.65 5.79 -9.13
CA ASP A 85 -7.42 4.75 -8.44
C ASP A 85 -6.55 3.60 -7.92
N ASP A 86 -5.50 3.23 -8.66
CA ASP A 86 -4.60 2.16 -8.27
C ASP A 86 -3.69 2.58 -7.14
N PHE A 87 -3.17 3.80 -7.22
CA PHE A 87 -2.42 4.41 -6.12
C PHE A 87 -3.29 4.54 -4.86
N ARG A 88 -4.58 4.87 -4.98
CA ARG A 88 -5.51 4.88 -3.85
C ARG A 88 -5.61 3.51 -3.17
N ILE A 89 -5.79 2.45 -3.96
CA ILE A 89 -5.87 1.08 -3.44
C ILE A 89 -4.55 0.68 -2.78
N LEU A 90 -3.40 0.98 -3.42
CA LEU A 90 -2.07 0.71 -2.87
C LEU A 90 -1.87 1.39 -1.51
N ARG A 91 -2.16 2.69 -1.43
CA ARG A 91 -2.07 3.47 -0.19
C ARG A 91 -2.93 2.87 0.92
N ASP A 92 -4.17 2.49 0.59
CA ASP A 92 -5.08 1.91 1.58
C ASP A 92 -4.59 0.55 2.08
N LEU A 93 -4.01 -0.27 1.20
CA LEU A 93 -3.39 -1.54 1.56
C LEU A 93 -2.14 -1.34 2.44
N ALA A 94 -1.28 -0.38 2.10
CA ALA A 94 -0.10 -0.05 2.90
C ALA A 94 -0.48 0.49 4.28
N LYS A 95 -1.51 1.36 4.35
CA LYS A 95 -2.06 1.89 5.60
C LYS A 95 -2.65 0.77 6.45
N ALA A 96 -3.43 -0.13 5.85
CA ALA A 96 -3.96 -1.32 6.51
C ALA A 96 -2.82 -2.17 7.11
N GLN A 97 -1.78 -2.47 6.35
CA GLN A 97 -0.61 -3.22 6.84
C GLN A 97 0.09 -2.50 8.01
N LYS A 98 0.29 -1.19 7.91
CA LYS A 98 1.02 -0.38 8.92
C LYS A 98 0.26 -0.24 10.24
N HIS A 99 -1.07 -0.19 10.21
CA HIS A 99 -1.90 0.10 11.36
C HIS A 99 -2.51 -1.13 12.04
N VAL A 100 -2.31 -2.32 11.48
CA VAL A 100 -2.67 -3.59 12.12
C VAL A 100 -1.77 -3.84 13.33
N LYS A 101 -2.36 -3.79 14.52
CA LYS A 101 -1.71 -4.19 15.78
C LYS A 101 -2.38 -5.43 16.32
N LEU A 102 -1.58 -6.38 16.78
CA LEU A 102 -2.08 -7.45 17.64
C LEU A 102 -2.28 -6.86 19.05
N ALA A 103 -3.53 -6.62 19.43
CA ALA A 103 -3.85 -6.34 20.81
C ALA A 103 -3.61 -7.60 21.66
N ARG A 104 -3.34 -7.38 22.97
CA ARG A 104 -3.32 -8.48 23.94
C ARG A 104 -4.62 -9.27 23.84
N SER A 105 -4.51 -10.58 24.01
CA SER A 105 -5.66 -11.48 24.04
C SER A 105 -6.75 -10.92 24.96
N ASP A 106 -7.99 -10.97 24.50
CA ASP A 106 -9.13 -10.72 25.37
C ASP A 106 -9.18 -11.75 26.51
N SER A 107 -10.09 -11.58 27.47
CA SER A 107 -10.26 -12.49 28.60
C SER A 107 -10.63 -13.93 28.20
N LYS A 108 -10.84 -14.20 26.90
CA LYS A 108 -11.13 -15.52 26.32
C LYS A 108 -9.93 -16.08 25.53
N GLY A 109 -8.77 -15.42 25.57
CA GLY A 109 -7.57 -15.86 24.85
C GLY A 109 -7.54 -15.47 23.37
N THR A 110 -8.56 -14.78 22.86
CA THR A 110 -8.67 -14.40 21.45
C THR A 110 -7.81 -13.17 21.20
N ARG A 111 -6.82 -13.27 20.31
CA ARG A 111 -6.01 -12.12 19.88
C ARG A 111 -6.89 -11.17 19.08
N VAL A 112 -7.13 -9.97 19.62
CA VAL A 112 -7.90 -8.93 18.93
C VAL A 112 -6.96 -8.17 17.99
N ILE A 113 -7.40 -7.91 16.76
CA ILE A 113 -6.64 -7.09 15.82
C ILE A 113 -7.12 -5.64 15.95
N GLU A 114 -6.30 -4.78 16.53
CA GLU A 114 -6.50 -3.33 16.59
C GLU A 114 -6.20 -2.69 15.23
N GLY A 115 -6.98 -1.66 14.86
CA GLY A 115 -6.89 -1.02 13.54
C GLY A 115 -7.66 -1.73 12.42
N ALA A 116 -8.05 -2.99 12.62
CA ALA A 116 -8.83 -3.76 11.65
C ALA A 116 -10.22 -3.18 11.37
N HIS A 117 -10.80 -2.35 12.26
CA HIS A 117 -12.10 -1.68 12.04
C HIS A 117 -12.03 -0.55 11.00
N GLN A 118 -10.83 -0.08 10.65
CA GLN A 118 -10.62 0.81 9.50
C GLN A 118 -10.61 0.02 8.18
N MET A 119 -10.74 -1.31 8.26
CA MET A 119 -10.94 -2.23 7.16
C MET A 119 -12.31 -2.86 7.30
N THR A 120 -12.98 -3.13 6.18
CA THR A 120 -14.16 -4.00 6.15
C THR A 120 -13.76 -5.31 5.49
N GLY A 121 -13.58 -6.35 6.31
CA GLY A 121 -13.38 -7.71 5.83
C GLY A 121 -14.73 -8.39 5.62
N ARG A 122 -14.96 -8.96 4.43
CA ARG A 122 -16.13 -9.80 4.16
C ARG A 122 -15.68 -11.25 4.08
N SER A 123 -16.34 -12.13 4.84
CA SER A 123 -16.15 -13.58 4.70
C SER A 123 -16.47 -14.00 3.26
N THR A 124 -15.59 -14.75 2.63
CA THR A 124 -15.75 -15.26 1.26
C THR A 124 -16.70 -16.46 1.16
N GLY A 125 -17.43 -16.78 2.24
CA GLY A 125 -18.22 -18.01 2.32
C GLY A 125 -17.36 -19.23 2.65
N ALA A 126 -18.01 -20.38 2.79
CA ALA A 126 -17.46 -21.61 3.36
C ALA A 126 -16.03 -21.96 2.92
N TRP A 127 -15.24 -22.44 3.88
CA TRP A 127 -13.95 -23.08 3.65
C TRP A 127 -14.08 -24.12 2.53
N GLY A 128 -13.40 -23.92 1.40
CA GLY A 128 -13.16 -24.98 0.42
C GLY A 128 -13.71 -24.82 -1.01
N THR A 129 -14.54 -23.82 -1.33
CA THR A 129 -15.10 -23.70 -2.70
C THR A 129 -14.44 -22.66 -3.61
N ARG A 130 -13.55 -21.83 -3.09
CA ARG A 130 -12.66 -20.98 -3.90
C ARG A 130 -11.23 -21.31 -3.54
N ALA A 131 -10.41 -21.68 -4.52
CA ALA A 131 -8.99 -21.88 -4.29
C ALA A 131 -8.43 -20.58 -3.72
N TRP A 132 -7.76 -20.68 -2.56
CA TRP A 132 -6.95 -19.60 -2.02
C TRP A 132 -6.09 -19.03 -3.16
N ASN A 133 -6.07 -17.71 -3.33
CA ASN A 133 -5.27 -17.00 -4.34
C ASN A 133 -5.74 -17.15 -5.79
N THR A 134 -7.02 -17.45 -6.05
CA THR A 134 -7.60 -17.37 -7.40
C THR A 134 -8.54 -16.17 -7.51
N GLY A 135 -8.06 -15.10 -8.15
CA GLY A 135 -8.89 -14.01 -8.65
C GLY A 135 -9.26 -14.24 -10.11
N GLN A 136 -10.39 -13.71 -10.59
CA GLN A 136 -10.66 -13.64 -12.03
C GLN A 136 -10.32 -12.25 -12.57
N MET A 137 -9.54 -12.19 -13.64
CA MET A 137 -9.31 -10.99 -14.45
C MET A 137 -9.58 -11.34 -15.90
N ASN A 138 -10.50 -10.63 -16.56
CA ASN A 138 -10.87 -10.85 -17.96
C ASN A 138 -11.22 -12.32 -18.31
N GLY A 139 -11.82 -13.06 -17.38
CA GLY A 139 -12.17 -14.48 -17.56
C GLY A 139 -11.03 -15.47 -17.34
N LEU A 140 -9.83 -15.00 -16.96
CA LEU A 140 -8.68 -15.84 -16.63
C LEU A 140 -8.47 -15.89 -15.12
N THR A 141 -8.19 -17.09 -14.61
CA THR A 141 -7.75 -17.31 -13.23
C THR A 141 -6.36 -16.72 -13.06
N VAL A 142 -6.24 -15.66 -12.29
CA VAL A 142 -4.96 -15.06 -11.92
C VAL A 142 -4.52 -15.63 -10.59
N ALA A 143 -3.32 -16.21 -10.55
CA ALA A 143 -2.67 -16.60 -9.31
C ALA A 143 -2.24 -15.33 -8.55
N GLY A 144 -2.65 -15.20 -7.29
CA GLY A 144 -2.15 -14.17 -6.38
C GLY A 144 -3.20 -13.52 -5.49
N TYR A 145 -2.74 -12.59 -4.67
CA TYR A 145 -3.61 -11.85 -3.74
C TYR A 145 -4.46 -10.81 -4.46
N VAL A 146 -5.71 -10.68 -4.02
CA VAL A 146 -6.67 -9.73 -4.57
C VAL A 146 -7.31 -8.90 -3.47
N VAL A 147 -7.78 -7.71 -3.84
CA VAL A 147 -8.64 -6.87 -3.01
C VAL A 147 -10.01 -6.75 -3.66
N THR A 148 -11.07 -6.84 -2.85
CA THR A 148 -12.44 -6.59 -3.29
C THR A 148 -12.82 -5.17 -2.89
N LEU A 149 -13.22 -4.36 -3.86
CA LEU A 149 -13.65 -2.99 -3.64
C LEU A 149 -15.12 -2.93 -3.20
N ASN A 150 -15.55 -1.79 -2.67
CA ASN A 150 -16.92 -1.59 -2.18
C ASN A 150 -18.00 -1.81 -3.26
N ASN A 151 -17.67 -1.59 -4.53
CA ASN A 151 -18.55 -1.85 -5.67
C ASN A 151 -18.58 -3.34 -6.09
N GLY A 152 -17.94 -4.23 -5.34
CA GLY A 152 -17.85 -5.67 -5.62
C GLY A 152 -16.81 -6.06 -6.67
N SER A 153 -16.13 -5.10 -7.31
CA SER A 153 -15.06 -5.40 -8.25
C SER A 153 -13.82 -5.93 -7.54
N VAL A 154 -13.04 -6.75 -8.24
CA VAL A 154 -11.84 -7.39 -7.71
C VAL A 154 -10.63 -6.86 -8.44
N ARG A 155 -9.58 -6.49 -7.70
CA ARG A 155 -8.30 -6.01 -8.25
C ARG A 155 -7.17 -6.91 -7.77
N ASN A 156 -6.28 -7.30 -8.67
CA ASN A 156 -5.06 -8.03 -8.32
C ASN A 156 -4.05 -7.07 -7.68
N VAL A 157 -3.48 -7.45 -6.53
CA VAL A 157 -2.59 -6.58 -5.75
C VAL A 157 -1.31 -6.24 -6.51
N LEU A 158 -0.70 -7.19 -7.21
CA LEU A 158 0.55 -6.93 -7.94
C LEU A 158 0.34 -6.01 -9.15
N ASN A 159 -0.81 -6.13 -9.82
CA ASN A 159 -1.18 -5.18 -10.89
C ASN A 159 -1.43 -3.77 -10.33
N VAL A 160 -2.06 -3.67 -9.16
CA VAL A 160 -2.23 -2.38 -8.47
C VAL A 160 -0.87 -1.76 -8.13
N VAL A 161 0.08 -2.56 -7.62
CA VAL A 161 1.44 -2.10 -7.31
C VAL A 161 2.15 -1.61 -8.57
N GLU A 162 2.10 -2.37 -9.66
CA GLU A 162 2.71 -1.99 -10.94
C GLU A 162 2.15 -0.66 -11.47
N ARG A 163 0.83 -0.51 -11.54
CA ARG A 163 0.18 0.72 -12.00
C ARG A 163 0.49 1.91 -11.12
N ALA A 164 0.52 1.71 -9.80
CA ALA A 164 0.90 2.75 -8.86
C ALA A 164 2.37 3.18 -9.05
N GLN A 165 3.29 2.25 -9.32
CA GLN A 165 4.69 2.60 -9.64
C GLN A 165 4.78 3.44 -10.92
N GLU A 166 4.11 3.03 -12.00
CA GLU A 166 4.04 3.79 -13.26
C GLU A 166 3.51 5.22 -13.03
N PHE A 167 2.44 5.36 -12.24
CA PHE A 167 1.88 6.66 -11.87
C PHE A 167 2.87 7.52 -11.06
N LEU A 168 3.54 6.95 -10.06
CA LEU A 168 4.51 7.68 -9.26
C LEU A 168 5.73 8.13 -10.06
N GLU A 169 6.23 7.30 -10.97
CA GLU A 169 7.31 7.67 -11.90
C GLU A 169 6.91 8.84 -12.80
N SER A 170 5.64 8.90 -13.24
CA SER A 170 5.12 10.04 -14.00
C SER A 170 5.08 11.34 -13.18
N CYS A 171 4.95 11.24 -11.85
CA CYS A 171 4.98 12.40 -10.95
C CYS A 171 6.39 12.94 -10.67
N ILE A 172 7.43 12.17 -10.98
CA ILE A 172 8.84 12.56 -10.80
C ILE A 172 9.38 13.29 -12.03
N LYS A 173 8.93 12.92 -13.23
CA LYS A 173 9.36 13.55 -14.48
C LYS A 173 8.68 14.93 -14.62
N PRO A 174 9.43 15.99 -14.98
CA PRO A 174 8.90 17.35 -15.11
C PRO A 174 7.85 17.48 -16.21
#